data_AF-A0A1B6JE52-F1
#
_entry.id   AF-A0A1B6JE52-F1
#
_cell.length_a   1.000
_cell.length_b   1.000
_cell.length_c   1.000
_cell.angle_alpha   90.00
_cell.angle_beta   90.00
_cell.angle_gamma   90.00
#
_symmetry.space_group_name_H-M   'P 1'
#
loop_
_entity.id
_entity.type
_entity.pdbx_description
1 polymer ?
#
loop_
_entity_poly.entity_id
_entity_poly.type
_entity_poly.pdbx_seq_one_letter_code
_entity_poly.pdbx_strand_id
1 'polypeptide(L)'
;LLDSDERFDLVITEIFSSDCFAPLAHRFNAPLVSVVTSCSLPWVADRVGLPDNPSYIPNYLAGLPTNMDLYQRVYNTVLLVWAKLVHRYYALPQSQNMANEVYGKSTPPINELIK
;
A
#
# COMPACT_ATOMS: atom_id res chain seq x y z
N LEU A 1 22.64 -7.67 -6.24
CA LEU A 1 21.94 -7.23 -5.01
C LEU A 1 21.30 -8.39 -4.28
N LEU A 2 20.39 -9.16 -4.90
CA LEU A 2 19.75 -10.30 -4.22
C LEU A 2 20.71 -11.45 -3.89
N ASP A 3 21.70 -11.71 -4.75
CA ASP A 3 22.72 -12.75 -4.55
C ASP A 3 23.99 -12.22 -3.86
N SER A 4 23.90 -11.02 -3.29
CA SER A 4 25.04 -10.35 -2.67
C SER A 4 24.99 -10.51 -1.15
N ASP A 5 26.16 -10.63 -0.53
CA ASP A 5 26.35 -10.67 0.93
C ASP A 5 26.50 -9.28 1.56
N GLU A 6 26.23 -8.23 0.77
CA GLU A 6 26.19 -6.86 1.26
C GLU A 6 25.11 -6.67 2.33
N ARG A 7 25.44 -5.89 3.36
CA ARG A 7 24.54 -5.57 4.47
C ARG A 7 24.02 -4.15 4.29
N PHE A 8 22.73 -3.98 4.57
CA PHE A 8 22.05 -2.68 4.51
C PHE A 8 21.45 -2.37 5.87
N ASP A 9 21.54 -1.12 6.29
CA ASP A 9 20.96 -0.65 7.55
C ASP A 9 19.50 -0.20 7.40
N LEU A 10 19.04 0.01 6.16
CA LEU A 10 17.71 0.55 5.86
C LEU A 10 17.26 0.18 4.45
N VAL A 11 15.97 -0.16 4.31
CA VAL A 11 15.32 -0.32 3.00
C VAL A 11 14.25 0.76 2.85
N ILE A 12 14.34 1.56 1.79
CA ILE A 12 13.36 2.61 1.48
C ILE A 12 12.59 2.20 0.23
N THR A 13 11.26 2.14 0.32
CA THR A 13 10.40 1.79 -0.82
C THR A 13 9.26 2.78 -0.98
N GLU A 14 8.67 2.84 -2.16
CA GLU A 14 7.45 3.60 -2.38
C GLU A 14 6.21 2.78 -2.00
N ILE A 15 5.19 3.42 -1.42
CA ILE A 15 3.83 2.85 -1.33
C ILE A 15 3.05 3.27 -2.57
N PHE A 16 2.74 2.29 -3.41
CA PHE A 16 1.88 2.51 -4.57
C PHE A 16 0.84 1.38 -4.68
N SER A 17 0.47 0.98 -5.90
CA SER A 17 -0.47 -0.11 -6.15
C SER A 17 0.10 -1.49 -5.78
N SER A 18 1.40 -1.70 -5.89
CA SER A 18 2.07 -2.95 -5.52
C SER A 18 3.14 -2.74 -4.45
N ASP A 19 3.30 -3.74 -3.58
CA ASP A 19 4.28 -3.75 -2.48
C ASP A 19 5.39 -4.79 -2.72
N CYS A 20 5.71 -5.05 -3.99
CA CYS A 20 6.64 -6.11 -4.39
C CYS A 20 8.08 -5.90 -3.89
N PHE A 21 8.43 -4.69 -3.44
CA PHE A 21 9.73 -4.37 -2.86
C PHE A 21 9.80 -4.53 -1.34
N ALA A 22 8.68 -4.65 -0.63
CA ALA A 22 8.67 -4.85 0.82
C ALA A 22 9.47 -6.10 1.28
N PRO A 23 9.49 -7.23 0.54
CA PRO A 23 10.35 -8.38 0.86
C PRO A 23 11.85 -8.08 0.92
N LEU A 24 12.35 -7.00 0.32
CA LEU A 24 13.77 -6.63 0.42
C LEU A 24 14.18 -6.35 1.87
N ALA A 25 13.28 -5.74 2.66
CA ALA A 25 13.52 -5.51 4.08
C ALA A 25 13.74 -6.82 4.83
N HIS A 26 12.96 -7.85 4.50
CA HIS A 26 13.16 -9.19 5.04
C HIS A 26 14.46 -9.84 4.53
N ARG A 27 14.76 -9.75 3.23
CA ARG A 27 15.98 -10.33 2.62
C ARG A 27 17.27 -9.77 3.22
N PHE A 28 17.30 -8.48 3.53
CA PHE A 28 18.46 -7.81 4.12
C PHE A 28 18.42 -7.72 5.64
N ASN A 29 17.35 -8.21 6.27
CA ASN A 29 17.11 -8.11 7.72
C ASN A 29 17.27 -6.65 8.22
N ALA A 30 16.65 -5.72 7.49
CA ALA A 30 16.75 -4.29 7.71
C ALA A 30 15.36 -3.67 7.88
N PRO A 31 15.22 -2.57 8.65
CA PRO A 31 13.96 -1.86 8.77
C PRO A 31 13.45 -1.33 7.42
N LEU A 32 12.12 -1.40 7.23
CA LEU A 32 11.43 -0.86 6.06
C LEU A 32 10.92 0.56 6.36
N VAL A 33 11.30 1.52 5.53
CA VAL A 33 10.70 2.86 5.49
C VAL A 33 9.98 3.01 4.17
N SER A 34 8.68 3.31 4.24
CA SER A 34 7.87 3.48 3.05
C SER A 34 7.51 4.95 2.83
N VAL A 35 7.60 5.40 1.58
CA VAL A 35 7.37 6.79 1.16
C VAL A 35 6.21 6.83 0.19
N VAL A 36 5.37 7.85 0.28
CA VAL A 36 4.35 8.15 -0.73
C VAL A 36 4.75 9.44 -1.42
N THR A 37 4.95 9.41 -2.73
CA THR A 37 5.30 10.60 -3.52
C THR A 37 4.09 11.36 -4.06
N SER A 38 2.91 10.77 -3.90
CA SER A 38 1.62 11.27 -4.40
C SER A 38 0.69 11.70 -3.26
N CYS A 39 -0.57 11.99 -3.60
CA CYS A 39 -1.63 12.16 -2.60
C CYS A 39 -1.87 10.85 -1.85
N SER A 40 -2.44 10.92 -0.64
CA SER A 40 -2.75 9.72 0.15
C SER A 40 -3.67 8.76 -0.62
N LEU A 41 -3.12 7.58 -0.96
CA LEU A 41 -3.88 6.51 -1.59
C LEU A 41 -4.83 5.85 -0.58
N PRO A 42 -5.94 5.23 -1.02
CA PRO A 42 -6.96 4.66 -0.13
C PRO A 42 -6.44 3.67 0.92
N TRP A 43 -5.39 2.91 0.62
CA TRP A 43 -4.81 1.90 1.52
C TRP A 43 -3.66 2.43 2.38
N VAL A 44 -3.13 3.62 2.09
CA VAL A 44 -2.04 4.22 2.88
C VAL A 44 -2.53 4.54 4.28
N ALA A 45 -3.73 5.09 4.39
CA ALA A 45 -4.29 5.52 5.67
C ALA A 45 -4.37 4.39 6.70
N ASP A 46 -4.79 3.20 6.28
CA ASP A 46 -4.87 2.02 7.15
C ASP A 46 -3.49 1.54 7.64
N ARG A 47 -2.41 1.76 6.88
CA ARG A 47 -1.05 1.33 7.24
C ARG A 47 -0.39 2.24 8.25
N VAL A 48 -0.56 3.55 8.07
CA VAL A 48 0.10 4.56 8.92
C VAL A 48 -0.84 5.16 9.97
N GLY A 49 -2.07 4.65 10.08
CA GLY A 49 -3.05 5.10 11.06
C GLY A 49 -3.61 6.50 10.81
N LEU A 50 -3.67 6.95 9.55
CA LEU A 50 -4.26 8.24 9.20
C LEU A 50 -5.80 8.14 9.12
N PRO A 51 -6.53 9.24 9.40
CA PRO A 51 -7.96 9.29 9.16
C PRO A 51 -8.27 9.35 7.66
N ASP A 52 -9.31 8.62 7.22
CA ASP A 52 -9.73 8.56 5.82
C ASP A 52 -11.26 8.63 5.64
N ASN A 53 -11.96 9.24 6.60
CA ASN A 53 -13.42 9.28 6.62
C ASN A 53 -14.00 9.92 5.33
N PRO A 54 -14.78 9.16 4.54
CA PRO A 54 -15.24 9.61 3.23
C PRO A 54 -16.34 10.68 3.28
N SER A 55 -16.86 11.02 4.46
CA SER A 55 -17.85 12.09 4.61
C SER A 55 -17.24 13.50 4.48
N TYR A 56 -15.92 13.64 4.65
CA TYR A 56 -15.21 14.92 4.54
C TYR A 56 -13.83 14.83 3.88
N ILE A 57 -13.25 13.63 3.69
CA ILE A 57 -12.00 13.44 2.94
C ILE A 57 -12.35 12.93 1.54
N PRO A 58 -12.17 13.73 0.47
CA PRO A 58 -12.40 13.25 -0.88
C PRO A 58 -11.34 12.23 -1.28
N ASN A 59 -11.79 11.12 -1.87
CA ASN A 59 -10.92 10.10 -2.40
C ASN A 59 -10.17 10.65 -3.62
N TYR A 60 -8.87 10.39 -3.70
CA TYR A 60 -8.02 10.78 -4.82
C TYR A 60 -8.59 10.35 -6.19
N LEU A 61 -9.26 9.20 -6.26
CA LEU A 61 -9.86 8.66 -7.48
C LEU A 61 -11.12 9.41 -7.94
N ALA A 62 -11.76 10.19 -7.08
CA ALA A 62 -13.08 10.75 -7.33
C ALA A 62 -13.07 12.16 -7.96
N GLY A 63 -11.96 12.91 -7.81
CA GLY A 63 -11.88 14.30 -8.26
C GLY A 63 -12.91 15.24 -7.60
N LEU A 64 -13.36 14.91 -6.38
CA LEU A 64 -14.41 15.65 -5.67
C LEU A 64 -13.88 16.90 -4.97
N PRO A 65 -14.71 17.95 -4.82
CA PRO A 65 -14.34 19.12 -4.03
C PRO A 65 -14.26 18.77 -2.53
N THR A 66 -13.55 19.58 -1.75
CA THR A 66 -13.48 19.43 -0.28
C THR A 66 -14.86 19.54 0.38
N ASN A 67 -15.73 20.43 -0.14
CA ASN A 67 -17.09 20.61 0.34
C ASN A 67 -18.06 19.74 -0.46
N MET A 68 -18.23 18.49 -0.02
CA MET A 68 -19.12 17.53 -0.66
C MET A 68 -20.56 17.63 -0.15
N ASP A 69 -21.53 17.56 -1.07
CA ASP A 69 -22.93 17.32 -0.74
C ASP A 69 -23.18 15.85 -0.31
N LEU A 70 -24.41 15.52 0.09
CA LEU A 70 -24.74 14.18 0.57
C LEU A 70 -24.51 13.09 -0.50
N TYR A 71 -24.87 13.36 -1.76
CA TYR A 71 -24.71 12.39 -2.85
C TYR A 71 -23.24 12.13 -3.14
N GLN A 72 -22.44 13.20 -3.20
CA GLN A 72 -20.99 13.13 -3.37
C GLN A 72 -20.32 12.35 -2.23
N ARG A 73 -20.77 12.53 -0.98
CA ARG A 73 -20.26 11.75 0.17
C ARG A 73 -20.57 10.26 0.05
N VAL A 74 -21.78 9.92 -0.40
CA VAL A 74 -22.16 8.51 -0.63
C VAL A 74 -21.31 7.91 -1.75
N TYR A 75 -21.20 8.62 -2.88
CA TYR A 75 -20.34 8.20 -3.99
C TYR A 75 -18.87 8.03 -3.56
N ASN A 76 -18.34 8.99 -2.82
CA ASN A 76 -16.97 8.95 -2.28
C ASN A 76 -16.76 7.75 -1.35
N THR A 77 -17.76 7.42 -0.52
CA THR A 77 -17.74 6.26 0.37
C THR A 77 -17.71 4.95 -0.43
N VAL A 78 -18.59 4.81 -1.42
CA VAL A 78 -18.64 3.63 -2.29
C VAL A 78 -17.31 3.45 -3.02
N LEU A 79 -16.73 4.53 -3.55
CA LEU A 79 -15.46 4.49 -4.25
C LEU A 79 -14.30 4.13 -3.32
N LEU A 80 -14.27 4.67 -2.10
CA LEU A 80 -13.26 4.34 -1.09
C LEU A 80 -13.30 2.85 -0.75
N VAL A 81 -14.48 2.32 -0.43
CA VAL A 81 -14.67 0.89 -0.10
C VAL A 81 -14.26 0.03 -1.29
N TRP A 82 -14.72 0.36 -2.50
CA TRP A 82 -14.36 -0.37 -3.71
C TRP A 82 -12.84 -0.38 -3.95
N ALA A 83 -12.17 0.76 -3.84
CA ALA A 83 -10.72 0.85 -4.02
C ALA A 83 -9.95 0.03 -2.98
N LYS A 84 -10.35 0.06 -1.70
CA LYS A 84 -9.75 -0.78 -0.66
C LYS A 84 -9.94 -2.27 -0.92
N LEU A 85 -11.13 -2.68 -1.38
CA LEU A 85 -11.42 -4.07 -1.73
C LEU A 85 -10.57 -4.53 -2.93
N VAL A 86 -10.49 -3.73 -4.00
CA VAL A 86 -9.63 -4.03 -5.15
C VAL A 86 -8.17 -4.15 -4.73
N HIS A 87 -7.66 -3.21 -3.92
CA HIS A 87 -6.30 -3.30 -3.41
C HIS A 87 -6.07 -4.59 -2.61
N ARG A 88 -6.97 -4.90 -1.68
CA ARG A 88 -6.86 -6.05 -0.78
C ARG A 88 -6.96 -7.40 -1.50
N TYR A 89 -7.86 -7.52 -2.46
CA TYR A 89 -8.19 -8.81 -3.09
C TYR A 89 -7.56 -9.01 -4.48
N TYR A 90 -7.05 -7.95 -5.11
CA TYR A 90 -6.42 -8.04 -6.43
C TYR A 90 -4.94 -7.63 -6.38
N ALA A 91 -4.63 -6.41 -5.93
CA ALA A 91 -3.26 -5.89 -6.00
C ALA A 91 -2.30 -6.54 -5.00
N LEU A 92 -2.75 -6.78 -3.77
CA LEU A 92 -1.93 -7.40 -2.74
C LEU A 92 -1.58 -8.88 -3.05
N PRO A 93 -2.52 -9.74 -3.49
CA PRO A 93 -2.18 -11.10 -3.93
C PRO A 93 -1.25 -11.12 -5.15
N GLN A 94 -1.42 -10.20 -6.10
CA GLN A 94 -0.49 -10.08 -7.24
C GLN A 94 0.93 -9.71 -6.77
N SER A 95 1.03 -8.76 -5.84
CA SER A 95 2.32 -8.40 -5.23
C SER A 95 2.97 -9.60 -4.53
N GLN A 96 2.18 -10.41 -3.82
CA GLN A 96 2.68 -11.63 -3.16
C GLN A 96 3.19 -12.66 -4.17
N ASN A 97 2.46 -12.86 -5.27
CA ASN A 97 2.88 -13.80 -6.31
C ASN A 97 4.21 -13.38 -6.93
N MET A 98 4.35 -12.09 -7.27
CA MET A 98 5.62 -11.54 -7.76
C MET A 98 6.75 -11.72 -6.74
N ALA A 99 6.48 -11.47 -5.46
CA ALA A 99 7.46 -11.69 -4.40
C ALA A 99 7.88 -13.17 -4.32
N ASN A 100 6.92 -14.10 -4.39
CA ASN A 100 7.22 -15.53 -4.33
C ASN A 100 8.05 -16.02 -5.53
N GLU A 101 7.87 -15.44 -6.71
CA GLU A 101 8.65 -15.75 -7.91
C GLU A 101 10.10 -15.29 -7.79
N VAL A 102 10.34 -14.11 -7.20
CA VAL A 102 11.68 -13.49 -7.11
C VAL A 102 12.46 -13.94 -5.87
N TYR A 103 11.80 -14.02 -4.72
CA TYR A 103 12.43 -14.30 -3.41
C TYR A 103 12.21 -15.73 -2.93
N GLY A 104 11.39 -16.51 -3.64
CA GLY A 104 11.03 -17.88 -3.28
C GLY A 104 9.84 -17.97 -2.31
N LYS A 105 9.34 -19.21 -2.12
CA LYS A 105 8.15 -19.52 -1.31
C LYS A 105 8.33 -19.31 0.21
N SER A 106 9.55 -19.04 0.67
CA SER A 106 9.85 -18.72 2.07
C SER A 106 9.55 -17.27 2.43
N THR A 107 9.11 -16.44 1.48
CA THR A 107 8.79 -15.03 1.72
C THR A 107 7.57 -14.91 2.62
N PRO A 108 7.66 -14.17 3.74
CA PRO A 108 6.50 -13.89 4.59
C PRO A 108 5.37 -13.23 3.79
N PRO A 109 4.12 -13.33 4.25
CA PRO A 109 3.03 -12.57 3.66
C PRO A 109 3.35 -11.08 3.66
N ILE A 110 3.24 -10.42 2.50
CA ILE A 110 3.53 -8.98 2.34
C ILE A 110 2.75 -8.16 3.36
N ASN A 111 1.51 -8.56 3.67
CA ASN A 111 0.67 -7.90 4.68
C ASN A 111 1.25 -7.88 6.10
N GLU A 112 2.25 -8.70 6.40
CA GLU A 112 2.99 -8.69 7.68
C GLU A 112 4.22 -7.79 7.60
N LEU A 113 4.78 -7.62 6.40
CA LEU A 113 5.96 -6.78 6.15
C LEU A 113 5.63 -5.28 6.07
N ILE A 114 4.40 -4.95 5.64
CA ILE A 114 3.93 -3.56 5.42
C ILE A 114 3.10 -3.00 6.59
N LYS A 115 3.14 -3.66 7.75
CA LYS A 115 2.42 -3.23 8.96
C LYS A 115 3.02 -1.98 9.59
#